data_AF-L7JNX3-F1
#
_entry.id   AF-L7JNX3-F1
#
_cell.length_a   1.000
_cell.length_b   1.000
_cell.length_c   1.000
_cell.angle_alpha   90.00
_cell.angle_beta   90.00
_cell.angle_gamma   90.00
#
_symmetry.space_group_name_H-M   'P 1'
#
loop_
_entity.id
_entity.type
_entity.pdbx_description
1 polymer ?
#
loop_
_entity_poly.entity_id
_entity_poly.type
_entity_poly.pdbx_seq_one_letter_code
_entity_poly.pdbx_strand_id
1 'polypeptide(L)'
;MQFIISIILLITALAHAAPTTGTTPPPTTLSRRAISAALVPSFGVTRNTNANAKQRGSCDGSNGQATVLIPCSCPPDRDAFLAKLSTAAAQGNVFGDKITFSDDAADQSVATNKKRATAMLLVLQSFDGEKGKGCPGASAPNFLLQQKDGKKRD
;
A
#
# COMPACT_ATOMS: atom_id res chain seq x y z
N MET A 1 -14.95 76.64 -25.15
CA MET A 1 -13.89 76.63 -26.18
C MET A 1 -13.01 75.42 -25.89
N GLN A 2 -13.19 74.29 -26.59
CA GLN A 2 -12.45 73.93 -27.83
C GLN A 2 -10.96 73.69 -27.48
N PHE A 3 -10.28 72.55 -27.64
CA PHE A 3 -10.20 71.52 -28.70
C PHE A 3 -9.62 70.23 -28.06
N ILE A 4 -10.20 69.02 -28.18
CA ILE A 4 -9.98 67.99 -29.22
C ILE A 4 -8.54 67.95 -29.77
N ILE A 5 -7.82 66.83 -29.60
CA ILE A 5 -7.10 66.08 -30.66
C ILE A 5 -6.73 64.68 -30.13
N SER A 6 -7.27 63.69 -30.83
CA SER A 6 -7.03 62.25 -30.73
C SER A 6 -5.64 61.86 -31.22
N ILE A 7 -5.00 60.87 -30.59
CA ILE A 7 -4.14 59.90 -31.28
C ILE A 7 -4.46 58.50 -30.74
N ILE A 8 -5.05 57.70 -31.63
CA ILE A 8 -5.40 56.30 -31.46
C ILE A 8 -4.18 55.50 -31.91
N LEU A 9 -3.58 54.70 -31.01
CA LEU A 9 -2.60 53.69 -31.38
C LEU A 9 -3.24 52.32 -31.22
N LEU A 10 -3.66 51.74 -32.35
CA LEU A 10 -4.04 50.33 -32.46
C LEU A 10 -2.78 49.48 -32.38
N ILE A 11 -2.72 48.58 -31.41
CA ILE A 11 -1.73 47.49 -31.38
C ILE A 11 -2.51 46.18 -31.45
N THR A 12 -2.49 45.58 -32.64
CA THR A 12 -2.98 44.24 -32.96
C THR A 12 -2.13 43.20 -32.22
N ALA A 13 -2.70 42.56 -31.20
CA ALA A 13 -2.09 41.40 -30.57
C ALA A 13 -2.32 40.16 -31.45
N LEU A 14 -1.24 39.63 -32.05
CA LEU A 14 -1.25 38.34 -32.72
C LEU A 14 -1.40 37.21 -31.68
N ALA A 15 -2.47 36.44 -31.82
CA ALA A 15 -2.67 35.18 -31.12
C ALA A 15 -1.57 34.17 -31.53
N HIS A 16 -0.75 33.74 -30.57
CA HIS A 16 0.08 32.56 -30.71
C HIS A 16 -0.71 31.34 -30.20
N ALA A 17 -1.15 30.50 -31.11
CA ALA A 17 -1.65 29.16 -30.78
C ALA A 17 -0.47 28.32 -30.27
N ALA A 18 -0.55 27.88 -29.01
CA ALA A 18 0.41 26.95 -28.43
C ALA A 18 0.20 25.54 -29.00
N PRO A 19 1.29 24.80 -29.34
CA PRO A 19 1.18 23.41 -29.75
C PRO A 19 0.77 22.55 -28.55
N THR A 20 -0.31 21.79 -28.72
CA THR A 20 -0.74 20.73 -27.81
C THR A 20 0.33 19.63 -27.77
N THR A 21 1.06 19.54 -26.67
CA THR A 21 1.85 18.36 -26.34
C THR A 21 0.90 17.21 -26.01
N GLY A 22 0.73 16.29 -26.95
CA GLY A 22 0.12 14.99 -26.70
C GLY A 22 0.99 14.22 -25.71
N THR A 23 0.57 14.17 -24.45
CA THR A 23 1.10 13.24 -23.46
C THR A 23 0.64 11.83 -23.86
N THR A 24 1.44 11.15 -24.67
CA THR A 24 1.36 9.69 -24.81
C THR A 24 1.70 9.09 -23.44
N PRO A 25 0.79 8.38 -22.75
CA PRO A 25 1.17 7.65 -21.55
C PRO A 25 2.26 6.64 -21.90
N PRO A 26 3.29 6.47 -21.06
CA PRO A 26 4.33 5.47 -21.31
C PRO A 26 3.68 4.08 -21.44
N PRO A 27 4.23 3.19 -22.29
CA PRO A 27 3.71 1.85 -22.42
C PRO A 27 3.79 1.16 -21.06
N THR A 28 2.63 0.81 -20.52
CA THR A 28 2.48 -0.03 -19.33
C THR A 28 3.12 -1.37 -19.67
N THR A 29 4.39 -1.53 -19.34
CA THR A 29 5.02 -2.85 -19.35
C THR A 29 4.15 -3.73 -18.48
N LEU A 30 3.67 -4.83 -19.08
CA LEU A 30 2.92 -5.90 -18.44
C LEU A 30 3.82 -6.58 -17.41
N SER A 31 4.15 -5.86 -16.33
CA SER A 31 4.53 -6.46 -15.07
C SER A 31 3.34 -7.30 -14.66
N ARG A 32 3.57 -8.60 -14.45
CA ARG A 32 2.62 -9.55 -13.88
C ARG A 32 1.79 -8.81 -12.81
N ARG A 33 0.48 -8.69 -13.02
CA ARG A 33 -0.43 -7.73 -12.35
C ARG A 33 -0.05 -7.52 -10.88
N ALA A 34 0.32 -6.29 -10.53
CA ALA A 34 0.48 -5.90 -9.14
C ALA A 34 -0.81 -6.22 -8.37
N ILE A 35 -0.68 -6.71 -7.14
CA ILE A 35 -1.83 -6.99 -6.29
C ILE A 35 -2.55 -5.68 -6.01
N SER A 36 -3.85 -5.64 -6.29
CA SER A 36 -4.67 -4.46 -6.00
C SER A 36 -4.63 -4.14 -4.51
N ALA A 37 -4.30 -2.89 -4.17
CA ALA A 37 -4.28 -2.42 -2.79
C ALA A 37 -5.65 -2.59 -2.09
N ALA A 38 -6.74 -2.62 -2.85
CA ALA A 38 -8.09 -2.84 -2.31
C ALA A 38 -8.29 -4.24 -1.70
N LEU A 39 -7.46 -5.22 -2.09
CA LEU A 39 -7.48 -6.58 -1.54
C LEU A 39 -6.76 -6.67 -0.18
N VAL A 40 -5.94 -5.67 0.14
CA VAL A 40 -5.07 -5.63 1.30
C VAL A 40 -5.67 -4.67 2.34
N PRO A 41 -6.20 -5.16 3.47
CA PRO A 41 -6.68 -4.28 4.53
C PRO A 41 -5.59 -3.39 5.12
N SER A 42 -5.96 -2.38 5.91
CA SER A 42 -4.98 -1.64 6.73
C SER A 42 -4.26 -2.59 7.69
N PHE A 43 -3.09 -2.22 8.22
CA PHE A 43 -2.42 -3.07 9.22
C PHE A 43 -3.26 -3.14 10.52
N GLY A 44 -3.98 -2.09 10.87
CA GLY A 44 -4.74 -1.97 12.12
C GLY A 44 -3.89 -1.53 13.32
N VAL A 45 -2.60 -1.26 13.10
CA VAL A 45 -1.67 -0.59 14.03
C VAL A 45 -0.88 0.43 13.23
N THR A 46 -0.63 1.60 13.82
CA THR A 46 0.24 2.63 13.24
C THR A 46 1.68 2.41 13.70
N ARG A 47 2.65 2.58 12.80
CA ARG A 47 4.08 2.52 13.17
C ARG A 47 4.37 3.48 14.31
N ASN A 48 5.23 3.06 15.22
CA ASN A 48 5.71 3.89 16.33
C ASN A 48 4.63 4.27 17.37
N THR A 49 3.51 3.54 17.44
CA THR A 49 2.46 3.76 18.44
C THR A 49 3.01 3.54 19.85
N ASN A 50 2.82 4.53 20.74
CA ASN A 50 3.24 4.51 22.15
C ASN A 50 4.72 4.11 22.35
N ALA A 51 5.61 4.61 21.50
CA ALA A 51 7.02 4.29 21.55
C ALA A 51 7.65 4.52 22.91
N ASN A 52 8.37 3.50 23.41
CA ASN A 52 9.07 3.50 24.70
C ASN A 52 8.18 3.63 25.94
N ALA A 53 6.85 3.63 25.80
CA ALA A 53 5.94 3.85 26.94
C ALA A 53 5.96 2.68 27.94
N LYS A 54 6.06 1.45 27.45
CA LYS A 54 6.08 0.22 28.28
C LYS A 54 7.48 -0.39 28.40
N GLN A 55 8.28 -0.32 27.35
CA GLN A 55 9.65 -0.82 27.31
C GLN A 55 10.45 -0.01 26.29
N ARG A 56 11.67 0.39 26.65
CA ARG A 56 12.58 1.11 25.74
C ARG A 56 12.87 0.24 24.50
N GLY A 57 12.74 0.84 23.32
CA GLY A 57 12.88 0.16 22.03
C GLY A 57 11.63 -0.60 21.57
N SER A 58 10.51 -0.49 22.28
CA SER A 58 9.26 -1.18 21.95
C SER A 58 8.09 -0.22 21.78
N CYS A 59 7.14 -0.65 20.94
CA CYS A 59 5.91 0.04 20.61
C CYS A 59 4.72 -0.89 20.82
N ASP A 60 3.51 -0.31 20.86
CA ASP A 60 2.29 -1.08 21.01
C ASP A 60 1.84 -1.68 19.67
N GLY A 61 1.63 -2.99 19.67
CA GLY A 61 0.92 -3.74 18.64
C GLY A 61 -0.26 -4.52 19.23
N SER A 62 -0.87 -5.41 18.45
CA SER A 62 -1.97 -6.25 18.93
C SER A 62 -1.98 -7.63 18.28
N ASN A 63 -2.18 -8.67 19.08
CA ASN A 63 -2.43 -10.04 18.59
C ASN A 63 -3.92 -10.29 18.23
N GLY A 64 -4.76 -9.24 18.27
CA GLY A 64 -6.21 -9.35 18.05
C GLY A 64 -7.02 -9.67 19.31
N GLN A 65 -6.38 -9.75 20.49
CA GLN A 65 -7.05 -9.90 21.79
C GLN A 65 -6.53 -8.89 22.81
N ALA A 66 -5.22 -8.67 22.84
CA ALA A 66 -4.57 -7.76 23.77
C ALA A 66 -3.50 -6.92 23.05
N THR A 67 -3.11 -5.83 23.70
CA THR A 67 -1.91 -5.07 23.32
C THR A 67 -0.68 -5.89 23.66
N VAL A 68 0.25 -6.00 22.72
CA VAL A 68 1.55 -6.67 22.89
C VAL A 68 2.65 -5.78 22.37
N LEU A 69 3.87 -5.97 22.87
CA LEU A 69 5.03 -5.19 22.42
C LEU A 69 5.54 -5.68 21.07
N ILE A 70 5.80 -4.74 20.16
CA ILE A 70 6.41 -4.97 18.85
C ILE A 70 7.61 -4.03 18.65
N PRO A 71 8.51 -4.32 17.68
CA PRO A 71 9.52 -3.35 17.25
C PRO A 71 8.88 -2.06 16.74
N CYS A 72 9.45 -0.91 17.09
CA CYS A 72 8.90 0.40 16.66
C CYS A 72 9.03 0.69 15.17
N SER A 73 9.88 -0.06 14.44
CA SER A 73 9.95 -0.05 12.98
C SER A 73 8.74 -0.70 12.31
N CYS A 74 7.91 -1.43 13.07
CA CYS A 74 6.75 -2.15 12.56
C CYS A 74 5.44 -1.40 12.82
N PRO A 75 4.45 -1.50 11.92
CA PRO A 75 4.49 -2.18 10.62
C PRO A 75 5.42 -1.54 9.56
N PRO A 76 5.75 -2.24 8.47
CA PRO A 76 6.52 -1.69 7.35
C PRO A 76 5.79 -0.52 6.67
N ASP A 77 6.49 0.18 5.79
CA ASP A 77 5.82 1.10 4.86
C ASP A 77 4.81 0.32 4.00
N ARG A 78 3.64 0.92 3.75
CA ARG A 78 2.54 0.21 3.10
C ARG A 78 2.81 -0.05 1.62
N ASP A 79 3.42 0.88 0.91
CA ASP A 79 3.72 0.73 -0.50
C ASP A 79 4.86 -0.28 -0.70
N ALA A 80 5.88 -0.23 0.16
CA ALA A 80 6.94 -1.24 0.18
C ALA A 80 6.39 -2.65 0.48
N PHE A 81 5.39 -2.76 1.36
CA PHE A 81 4.69 -4.02 1.63
C PHE A 81 3.92 -4.53 0.41
N LEU A 82 3.15 -3.67 -0.26
CA LEU A 82 2.42 -4.03 -1.48
C LEU A 82 3.34 -4.47 -2.62
N ALA A 83 4.50 -3.84 -2.76
CA ALA A 83 5.52 -4.23 -3.75
C ALA A 83 6.07 -5.64 -3.48
N LYS A 84 6.40 -5.96 -2.22
CA LYS A 84 6.87 -7.30 -1.83
C LYS A 84 5.78 -8.35 -1.93
N LEU A 85 4.54 -8.02 -1.55
CA LEU A 85 3.40 -8.92 -1.70
C LEU A 85 3.12 -9.25 -3.17
N SER A 86 3.20 -8.25 -4.05
CA SER A 86 3.04 -8.46 -5.50
C SER A 86 4.13 -9.37 -6.06
N THR A 87 5.38 -9.15 -5.65
CA THR A 87 6.51 -10.04 -6.01
C THR A 87 6.30 -11.46 -5.53
N ALA A 88 5.88 -11.65 -4.28
CA ALA A 88 5.63 -12.98 -3.72
C ALA A 88 4.47 -13.69 -4.42
N ALA A 89 3.35 -12.98 -4.67
CA ALA A 89 2.19 -13.54 -5.37
C ALA A 89 2.56 -13.94 -6.80
N ALA A 90 3.36 -13.12 -7.48
CA ALA A 90 3.94 -13.42 -8.77
C ALA A 90 4.81 -14.69 -8.74
N GLN A 91 5.60 -14.89 -7.69
CA GLN A 91 6.46 -16.07 -7.49
C GLN A 91 5.69 -17.31 -6.98
N GLY A 92 4.46 -17.13 -6.51
CA GLY A 92 3.65 -18.20 -5.91
C GLY A 92 4.24 -18.76 -4.61
N ASN A 93 5.23 -18.10 -4.00
CA ASN A 93 5.84 -18.51 -2.74
C ASN A 93 6.48 -17.33 -1.99
N VAL A 94 6.71 -17.53 -0.70
CA VAL A 94 7.51 -16.66 0.17
C VAL A 94 8.55 -17.53 0.86
N PHE A 95 9.82 -17.42 0.46
CA PHE A 95 10.91 -18.23 1.03
C PHE A 95 10.62 -19.75 1.07
N GLY A 96 10.05 -20.28 -0.02
CA GLY A 96 9.70 -21.70 -0.15
C GLY A 96 8.32 -22.07 0.38
N ASP A 97 7.65 -21.20 1.14
CA ASP A 97 6.26 -21.42 1.55
C ASP A 97 5.32 -21.03 0.41
N LYS A 98 4.60 -22.00 -0.16
CA LYS A 98 3.70 -21.76 -1.29
C LYS A 98 2.55 -20.83 -0.89
N ILE A 99 2.26 -19.83 -1.73
CA ILE A 99 1.11 -18.95 -1.59
C ILE A 99 0.23 -18.97 -2.85
N THR A 100 -1.08 -18.99 -2.65
CA THR A 100 -2.06 -18.92 -3.74
C THR A 100 -3.38 -18.39 -3.20
N PHE A 101 -3.96 -17.41 -3.88
CA PHE A 101 -5.27 -16.82 -3.56
C PHE A 101 -5.82 -16.13 -4.82
N SER A 102 -7.13 -15.89 -4.86
CA SER A 102 -7.78 -15.15 -5.94
C SER A 102 -7.44 -13.65 -5.86
N ASP A 103 -7.04 -13.07 -7.00
CA ASP A 103 -6.82 -11.64 -7.21
C ASP A 103 -8.10 -10.88 -7.62
N ASP A 104 -9.23 -11.60 -7.77
CA ASP A 104 -10.54 -10.98 -7.98
C ASP A 104 -11.02 -10.28 -6.71
N ALA A 105 -11.30 -8.97 -6.82
CA ALA A 105 -11.85 -8.16 -5.74
C ALA A 105 -13.28 -8.57 -5.35
N ALA A 106 -14.02 -9.22 -6.25
CA ALA A 106 -15.33 -9.77 -5.95
C ALA A 106 -15.25 -11.07 -5.12
N ASP A 107 -14.14 -11.82 -5.18
CA ASP A 107 -13.95 -13.00 -4.34
C ASP A 107 -13.53 -12.61 -2.92
N GLN A 108 -14.56 -12.41 -2.11
CA GLN A 108 -14.49 -12.18 -0.67
C GLN A 108 -14.88 -13.42 0.14
N SER A 109 -14.77 -14.62 -0.45
CA SER A 109 -15.06 -15.86 0.28
C SER A 109 -14.14 -16.02 1.49
N VAL A 110 -14.65 -16.63 2.57
CA VAL A 110 -13.87 -16.89 3.79
C VAL A 110 -12.58 -17.65 3.45
N ALA A 111 -12.65 -18.65 2.56
CA ALA A 111 -11.49 -19.44 2.16
C ALA A 111 -10.43 -18.60 1.43
N THR A 112 -10.84 -17.76 0.46
CA THR A 112 -9.93 -16.87 -0.26
C THR A 112 -9.30 -15.84 0.67
N ASN A 113 -10.10 -15.21 1.53
CA ASN A 113 -9.62 -14.21 2.47
C ASN A 113 -8.61 -14.78 3.48
N LYS A 114 -8.83 -16.02 3.95
CA LYS A 114 -7.84 -16.71 4.81
C LYS A 114 -6.53 -16.97 4.09
N LYS A 115 -6.57 -17.45 2.84
CA LYS A 115 -5.35 -17.67 2.02
C LYS A 115 -4.61 -16.37 1.75
N ARG A 116 -5.34 -15.30 1.42
CA ARG A 116 -4.79 -13.95 1.21
C ARG A 116 -4.12 -13.44 2.49
N ALA A 117 -4.76 -13.57 3.64
CA ALA A 117 -4.19 -13.19 4.93
C ALA A 117 -2.94 -14.00 5.30
N THR A 118 -2.92 -15.31 5.03
CA THR A 118 -1.72 -16.12 5.18
C THR A 118 -0.57 -15.61 4.31
N ALA A 119 -0.81 -15.29 3.04
CA ALA A 119 0.22 -14.72 2.17
C ALA A 119 0.74 -13.37 2.69
N MET A 120 -0.17 -12.48 3.14
CA MET A 120 0.19 -11.20 3.73
C MET A 120 1.05 -11.37 4.99
N LEU A 121 0.72 -12.31 5.86
CA LEU A 121 1.50 -12.60 7.08
C LEU A 121 2.87 -13.18 6.78
N LEU A 122 2.99 -14.08 5.80
CA LEU A 122 4.28 -14.65 5.40
C LEU A 122 5.22 -13.56 4.84
N VAL A 123 4.69 -12.67 4.01
CA VAL A 123 5.45 -11.51 3.48
C VAL A 123 5.84 -10.56 4.60
N LEU A 124 4.91 -10.26 5.53
CA LEU A 124 5.16 -9.38 6.66
C LEU A 124 6.30 -9.91 7.55
N GLN A 125 6.25 -11.21 7.87
CA GLN A 125 7.22 -11.89 8.72
C GLN A 125 8.58 -12.11 8.03
N SER A 126 8.65 -11.94 6.71
CA SER A 126 9.87 -12.11 5.92
C SER A 126 10.24 -10.82 5.16
N PHE A 127 9.73 -9.68 5.64
CA PHE A 127 9.79 -8.41 4.94
C PHE A 127 11.22 -7.93 4.68
N ASP A 128 12.15 -8.24 5.59
CA ASP A 128 13.56 -7.83 5.50
C ASP A 128 14.42 -8.78 4.67
N GLY A 129 13.79 -9.66 3.88
CA GLY A 129 14.50 -10.46 2.87
C GLY A 129 14.98 -11.82 3.37
N GLU A 130 14.57 -12.24 4.57
CA GLU A 130 14.81 -13.59 5.07
C GLU A 130 13.59 -14.12 5.84
N LYS A 131 13.38 -15.43 5.84
CA LYS A 131 12.27 -16.08 6.55
C LYS A 131 12.34 -15.79 8.05
N GLY A 132 11.28 -15.19 8.59
CA GLY A 132 11.20 -14.82 10.00
C GLY A 132 11.96 -13.54 10.37
N LYS A 133 12.66 -12.89 9.42
CA LYS A 133 13.20 -11.54 9.59
C LYS A 133 12.26 -10.53 8.94
N GLY A 134 11.40 -9.96 9.76
CA GLY A 134 10.45 -8.95 9.36
C GLY A 134 9.60 -8.55 10.55
N CYS A 135 8.41 -8.06 10.26
CA CYS A 135 7.51 -7.60 11.30
C CYS A 135 6.65 -8.75 11.86
N PRO A 136 6.46 -8.81 13.19
CA PRO A 136 5.58 -9.82 13.78
C PRO A 136 4.14 -9.58 13.33
N GLY A 137 3.32 -10.63 13.28
CA GLY A 137 1.90 -10.52 12.93
C GLY A 137 1.13 -9.52 13.81
N ALA A 138 1.60 -9.31 15.04
CA ALA A 138 1.02 -8.33 15.96
C ALA A 138 1.17 -6.86 15.50
N SER A 139 2.02 -6.59 14.51
CA SER A 139 2.09 -5.28 13.84
C SER A 139 1.02 -5.08 12.78
N ALA A 140 0.26 -6.14 12.45
CA ALA A 140 -0.83 -6.12 11.49
C ALA A 140 -2.03 -6.95 11.99
N PRO A 141 -2.70 -6.56 13.11
CA PRO A 141 -3.83 -7.31 13.66
C PRO A 141 -4.96 -7.58 12.67
N ASN A 142 -5.20 -6.70 11.68
CA ASN A 142 -6.22 -6.95 10.67
C ASN A 142 -5.90 -8.17 9.82
N PHE A 143 -4.62 -8.46 9.56
CA PHE A 143 -4.20 -9.66 8.83
C PHE A 143 -4.40 -10.91 9.70
N LEU A 144 -4.01 -10.85 10.99
CA LEU A 144 -4.21 -11.95 11.94
C LEU A 144 -5.70 -12.32 12.05
N LEU A 145 -6.55 -11.32 12.21
CA LEU A 145 -7.98 -11.54 12.35
C LEU A 145 -8.60 -12.06 11.05
N GLN A 146 -8.22 -11.53 9.88
CA GLN A 146 -8.68 -12.06 8.60
C GLN A 146 -8.21 -13.49 8.35
N GLN A 147 -7.01 -13.88 8.80
CA GLN A 147 -6.56 -15.28 8.73
C GLN A 147 -7.45 -16.20 9.60
N LYS A 148 -7.91 -15.70 10.74
CA LYS A 148 -8.75 -16.44 11.67
C LYS A 148 -10.18 -16.61 11.14
N ASP A 149 -10.81 -15.55 10.67
CA ASP A 149 -12.24 -15.53 10.36
C ASP A 149 -12.61 -15.30 8.88
N GLY A 150 -11.64 -14.97 8.03
CA GLY A 150 -11.86 -14.67 6.62
C GLY A 150 -12.56 -13.33 6.34
N LYS A 151 -12.63 -12.43 7.33
CA LYS A 151 -13.25 -11.10 7.16
C LYS A 151 -12.18 -10.03 6.98
N LYS A 152 -12.22 -9.33 5.84
CA LYS A 152 -11.38 -8.15 5.59
C LYS A 152 -11.84 -6.99 6.49
N ARG A 153 -10.89 -6.24 7.05
CA ARG A 153 -11.11 -5.09 7.96
C ARG A 153 -10.36 -3.88 7.43
N ASP A 154 -11.06 -2.84 7.03
CA ASP A 154 -10.44 -1.60 6.53
C ASP A 154 -10.04 -0.67 7.68
#